data_AF-A0A1Y0MX19-F1
#
_entry.id   AF-A0A1Y0MX19-F1
#
_cell.length_a   1.000
_cell.length_b   1.000
_cell.length_c   1.000
_cell.angle_alpha   90.00
_cell.angle_beta   90.00
_cell.angle_gamma   90.00
#
_symmetry.space_group_name_H-M   'P 1'
#
loop_
_entity.id
_entity.type
_entity.pdbx_description
1 polymer ?
#
loop_
_entity_poly.entity_id
_entity_poly.type
_entity_poly.pdbx_seq_one_letter_code
_entity_poly.pdbx_strand_id
1 'polypeptide(L)'
;MKKSTENNNKKNFLKEGFKGDISKHHKESLGTTIPEGYFAKSKMSILDKIKEEAIIEVPKETKKQNVFWIRPQFRYMAAASLVFILSLTIWLQSADNNNVDENNIEFLSFSDDNLINSLLIDDSEFEAFADATLINEVLIKAELSEQVMDDLFLNSLFVEDSLIDDYTDDKFLEIIIL
;
A
#
# COMPACT_ATOMS: atom_id res chain seq x y z
N MET A 1 -32.09 53.70 -28.17
CA MET A 1 -31.78 52.31 -27.78
C MET A 1 -33.05 51.62 -27.31
N LYS A 2 -33.56 50.64 -28.07
CA LYS A 2 -34.68 49.79 -27.62
C LYS A 2 -34.13 48.80 -26.60
N LYS A 3 -34.69 48.78 -25.38
CA LYS A 3 -34.35 47.83 -24.32
C LYS A 3 -34.63 46.40 -24.81
N SER A 4 -33.66 45.51 -24.61
CA SER A 4 -33.83 44.08 -24.82
C SER A 4 -34.84 43.54 -23.80
N THR A 5 -35.88 42.89 -24.28
CA THR A 5 -36.90 42.24 -23.46
C THR A 5 -36.28 41.03 -22.76
N GLU A 6 -36.18 41.07 -21.43
CA GLU A 6 -35.74 39.94 -20.60
C GLU A 6 -36.76 38.80 -20.71
N ASN A 7 -36.36 37.69 -21.33
CA ASN A 7 -37.19 36.50 -21.47
C ASN A 7 -37.05 35.63 -20.20
N ASN A 8 -37.95 35.83 -19.24
CA ASN A 8 -37.99 35.12 -17.95
C ASN A 8 -38.56 33.69 -18.05
N ASN A 9 -38.19 32.92 -19.08
CA ASN A 9 -38.64 31.54 -19.19
C ASN A 9 -37.69 30.63 -18.39
N LYS A 10 -38.01 30.42 -17.10
CA LYS A 10 -37.32 29.48 -16.20
C LYS A 10 -37.57 28.01 -16.58
N LYS A 11 -37.35 27.63 -17.84
CA LYS A 11 -37.24 26.22 -18.23
C LYS A 11 -35.79 25.81 -17.99
N ASN A 12 -35.57 25.11 -16.88
CA ASN A 12 -34.25 24.62 -16.50
C ASN A 12 -33.78 23.60 -17.55
N PHE A 13 -32.95 24.05 -18.50
CA PHE A 13 -32.37 23.24 -19.58
C PHE A 13 -31.77 21.91 -19.09
N LEU A 14 -31.28 21.87 -17.84
CA LEU A 14 -30.61 20.72 -17.24
C LEU A 14 -31.52 19.80 -16.41
N LYS A 15 -32.77 20.19 -16.09
CA LYS A 15 -33.68 19.39 -15.23
C LYS A 15 -34.58 18.44 -16.01
N GLU A 16 -34.82 18.71 -17.29
CA GLU A 16 -35.68 17.89 -18.13
C GLU A 16 -34.78 16.87 -18.84
N GLY A 17 -34.84 15.60 -18.42
CA GLY A 17 -34.05 14.54 -19.05
C GLY A 17 -34.29 14.51 -20.56
N PHE A 18 -33.21 14.41 -21.34
CA PHE A 18 -33.24 14.46 -22.79
C PHE A 18 -34.17 13.38 -23.38
N LYS A 19 -35.32 13.79 -23.90
CA LYS A 19 -36.26 12.95 -24.67
C LYS A 19 -36.46 13.54 -26.07
N GLY A 20 -35.46 13.39 -26.94
CA GLY A 20 -35.56 13.88 -28.31
C GLY A 20 -34.23 14.05 -29.03
N ASP A 21 -34.30 14.53 -30.27
CA ASP A 21 -33.14 14.88 -31.09
C ASP A 21 -32.42 16.10 -30.50
N ILE A 22 -31.17 15.89 -30.09
CA ILE A 22 -30.30 16.89 -29.45
C ILE A 22 -30.15 18.14 -30.33
N SER A 23 -30.10 17.97 -31.64
CA SER A 23 -29.96 19.10 -32.58
C SER A 23 -31.14 20.09 -32.48
N LYS A 24 -32.36 19.57 -32.29
CA LYS A 24 -33.58 20.38 -32.17
C LYS A 24 -33.61 21.16 -30.87
N HIS A 25 -33.23 20.52 -29.75
CA HIS A 25 -33.16 21.17 -28.44
C HIS A 25 -32.11 22.28 -28.39
N HIS A 26 -30.94 22.09 -28.99
CA HIS A 26 -29.91 23.13 -29.08
C HIS A 26 -30.39 24.33 -29.90
N LYS A 27 -31.08 24.08 -31.03
CA LYS A 27 -31.64 25.16 -31.86
C LYS A 27 -32.71 25.95 -31.12
N GLU A 28 -33.62 25.27 -30.42
CA GLU A 28 -34.71 25.90 -29.69
C GLU A 28 -34.22 26.68 -28.46
N SER A 29 -33.21 26.18 -27.75
CA SER A 29 -32.72 26.78 -26.50
C SER A 29 -31.64 27.83 -26.70
N LEU A 30 -30.73 27.64 -27.67
CA LEU A 30 -29.57 28.50 -27.90
C LEU A 30 -29.70 29.36 -29.17
N GLY A 31 -30.73 29.14 -29.98
CA GLY A 31 -30.95 29.85 -31.23
C GLY A 31 -29.97 29.49 -32.35
N THR A 32 -29.08 28.51 -32.13
CA THR A 32 -28.01 28.13 -33.06
C THR A 32 -28.14 26.68 -33.49
N THR A 33 -27.94 26.40 -34.77
CA THR A 33 -27.84 25.03 -35.29
C THR A 33 -26.46 24.45 -35.00
N ILE A 34 -26.40 23.20 -34.56
CA ILE A 34 -25.14 22.49 -34.34
C ILE A 34 -24.47 22.25 -35.70
N PRO A 35 -23.22 22.69 -35.91
CA PRO A 35 -22.50 22.42 -37.15
C PRO A 35 -22.30 20.92 -37.38
N GLU A 36 -22.27 20.51 -38.65
CA GLU A 36 -22.01 19.13 -39.01
C GLU A 36 -20.63 18.69 -38.48
N GLY A 37 -20.58 17.53 -37.82
CA GLY A 37 -19.34 17.00 -37.25
C GLY A 37 -18.84 17.65 -35.94
N TYR A 38 -19.56 18.62 -35.36
CA TYR A 38 -19.13 19.32 -34.12
C TYR A 38 -18.73 18.37 -32.97
N PHE A 39 -19.46 17.27 -32.79
CA PHE A 39 -19.17 16.27 -31.76
C PHE A 39 -18.37 15.06 -32.26
N ALA A 40 -17.95 15.02 -33.53
CA ALA A 40 -17.28 13.84 -34.09
C ALA A 40 -16.00 13.50 -33.33
N LYS A 41 -15.15 14.51 -33.07
CA LYS A 41 -13.90 14.33 -32.31
C LYS A 41 -14.16 13.90 -30.87
N SER A 42 -15.14 14.50 -30.19
CA SER A 42 -15.47 14.15 -28.80
C SER A 42 -16.01 12.73 -28.70
N LYS A 43 -16.90 12.32 -29.61
CA LYS A 43 -17.41 10.95 -29.67
C LYS A 43 -16.28 9.94 -29.92
N MET A 44 -15.36 10.25 -30.84
CA MET A 44 -14.20 9.40 -31.10
C MET A 44 -13.30 9.29 -29.86
N SER A 45 -12.97 10.42 -29.23
CA SER A 45 -12.14 10.45 -28.02
C SER A 45 -12.77 9.70 -26.84
N ILE A 46 -14.10 9.76 -26.68
CA ILE A 46 -14.81 8.97 -25.66
C ILE A 46 -14.76 7.48 -26.02
N LEU A 47 -14.98 7.12 -27.29
CA LEU A 47 -14.88 5.73 -27.75
C LEU A 47 -13.48 5.15 -27.56
N ASP A 48 -12.44 5.92 -27.86
CA ASP A 48 -11.06 5.50 -27.69
C ASP A 48 -10.72 5.35 -26.20
N LYS A 49 -11.16 6.29 -25.36
CA LYS A 49 -11.01 6.20 -23.90
C LYS A 49 -11.76 5.00 -23.30
N ILE A 50 -12.98 4.71 -23.75
CA ILE A 50 -13.74 3.52 -23.33
C ILE A 50 -13.03 2.24 -23.77
N LYS A 51 -12.42 2.21 -24.96
CA LYS A 51 -11.65 1.05 -25.42
C LYS A 51 -10.37 0.89 -24.60
N GLU A 52 -9.64 1.95 -24.33
CA GLU A 52 -8.46 1.92 -23.45
C GLU A 52 -8.83 1.48 -22.03
N GLU A 53 -9.91 2.03 -21.47
CA GLU A 53 -10.46 1.61 -20.17
C GLU A 53 -10.97 0.17 -20.21
N ALA A 54 -11.59 -0.29 -21.30
CA ALA A 54 -12.01 -1.69 -21.50
C ALA A 54 -10.83 -2.64 -21.78
N ILE A 55 -9.66 -2.14 -22.17
CA ILE A 55 -8.42 -2.93 -22.28
C ILE A 55 -7.76 -3.03 -20.90
N ILE A 56 -7.92 -2.02 -20.03
CA ILE A 56 -7.50 -2.08 -18.61
C ILE A 56 -8.52 -2.92 -17.81
N GLU A 57 -9.79 -2.82 -18.16
CA GLU A 57 -10.91 -3.67 -17.75
C GLU A 57 -11.14 -4.78 -18.77
N VAL A 58 -10.10 -5.56 -19.09
CA VAL A 58 -10.37 -6.96 -19.40
C VAL A 58 -11.30 -7.42 -18.28
N PRO A 59 -12.49 -7.99 -18.57
CA PRO A 59 -13.20 -8.72 -17.55
C PRO A 59 -12.18 -9.77 -17.15
N LYS A 60 -11.50 -9.57 -16.00
CA LYS A 60 -10.95 -10.69 -15.25
C LYS A 60 -12.12 -11.62 -15.28
N GLU A 61 -12.02 -12.71 -16.04
CA GLU A 61 -13.02 -13.75 -16.00
C GLU A 61 -13.23 -13.92 -14.52
N THR A 62 -14.38 -13.49 -14.01
CA THR A 62 -14.72 -13.73 -12.64
C THR A 62 -14.90 -15.23 -12.70
N LYS A 63 -13.80 -15.97 -12.55
CA LYS A 63 -13.76 -17.41 -12.34
C LYS A 63 -14.87 -17.55 -11.35
N LYS A 64 -16.00 -18.15 -11.80
CA LYS A 64 -17.14 -18.38 -10.92
C LYS A 64 -16.52 -18.84 -9.64
N GLN A 65 -16.65 -18.05 -8.57
CA GLN A 65 -16.16 -18.44 -7.28
C GLN A 65 -17.01 -19.66 -6.96
N ASN A 66 -16.50 -20.83 -7.31
CA ASN A 66 -17.05 -22.09 -6.88
C ASN A 66 -16.94 -21.97 -5.37
N VAL A 67 -18.06 -21.66 -4.72
CA VAL A 67 -18.21 -21.64 -3.28
C VAL A 67 -17.51 -22.91 -2.81
N PHE A 68 -16.36 -22.74 -2.16
CA PHE A 68 -15.40 -23.81 -2.00
C PHE A 68 -16.06 -24.84 -1.10
N TRP A 69 -16.69 -25.84 -1.71
CA TRP A 69 -17.32 -26.91 -0.96
C TRP A 69 -16.18 -27.61 -0.24
N ILE A 70 -16.18 -27.48 1.08
CA ILE A 70 -15.13 -28.02 1.95
C ILE A 70 -14.93 -29.48 1.56
N ARG A 71 -13.72 -29.83 1.10
CA ARG A 71 -13.39 -31.21 0.73
C ARG A 71 -13.70 -32.13 1.93
N PRO A 72 -14.28 -33.32 1.73
CA PRO A 72 -14.79 -34.16 2.81
C PRO A 72 -13.78 -34.45 3.94
N GLN A 73 -12.49 -34.51 3.60
CA GLN A 73 -11.37 -34.64 4.55
C GLN A 73 -11.31 -33.53 5.62
N PHE A 74 -11.71 -32.30 5.30
CA PHE A 74 -11.72 -31.18 6.24
C PHE A 74 -12.98 -31.11 7.09
N ARG A 75 -14.02 -31.92 6.81
CA ARG A 75 -15.26 -31.92 7.60
C ARG A 75 -15.01 -32.37 9.04
N TYR A 76 -14.20 -33.41 9.21
CA TYR A 76 -13.83 -33.91 10.52
C TYR A 76 -12.83 -32.99 11.23
N MET A 77 -11.88 -32.40 10.50
CA MET A 77 -10.95 -31.41 11.06
C MET A 77 -11.68 -30.17 11.57
N ALA A 78 -12.64 -29.64 10.80
CA ALA A 78 -13.45 -28.50 11.21
C ALA A 78 -14.34 -28.84 12.43
N ALA A 79 -14.99 -30.01 12.43
CA ALA A 79 -15.81 -30.45 13.56
C ALA A 79 -14.95 -30.64 14.82
N ALA A 80 -13.78 -31.29 14.72
CA ALA A 80 -12.87 -31.50 15.83
C ALA A 80 -12.33 -30.16 16.37
N SER A 81 -12.00 -29.20 15.50
CA SER A 81 -11.57 -27.86 15.92
C SER A 81 -12.66 -27.13 16.71
N LEU A 82 -13.93 -27.22 16.28
CA LEU A 82 -15.04 -26.59 17.01
C LEU A 82 -15.28 -27.25 18.36
N VAL A 83 -15.25 -28.58 18.43
CA VAL A 83 -15.36 -29.32 19.70
C VAL A 83 -14.18 -29.01 20.62
N PHE A 84 -12.97 -28.90 20.06
CA PHE A 84 -11.78 -28.54 20.82
C PHE A 84 -11.93 -27.14 21.44
N ILE A 85 -12.30 -26.13 20.65
CA ILE A 85 -12.53 -24.76 21.15
C ILE A 85 -13.61 -24.77 22.24
N LEU A 86 -14.74 -25.46 22.03
CA LEU A 86 -15.79 -25.55 23.05
C LEU A 86 -15.30 -26.24 24.33
N SER A 87 -14.58 -27.35 24.20
CA SER A 87 -14.01 -28.06 25.35
C SER A 87 -12.98 -27.21 26.10
N LEU A 88 -12.18 -26.43 25.37
CA LEU A 88 -11.19 -25.51 25.92
C LEU A 88 -11.89 -24.37 26.68
N THR A 89 -12.97 -23.82 26.14
CA THR A 89 -13.74 -22.76 26.81
C THR A 89 -14.44 -23.26 28.08
N ILE A 90 -15.02 -24.46 28.06
CA ILE A 90 -15.65 -25.06 29.24
C ILE A 90 -14.59 -25.39 30.29
N TRP A 91 -13.44 -25.92 29.87
CA TRP A 91 -12.35 -26.24 30.77
C TRP A 91 -11.74 -24.98 31.40
N LEU A 92 -11.54 -23.91 30.62
CA LEU A 92 -11.03 -22.63 31.12
C LEU A 92 -12.02 -22.01 32.11
N GLN A 93 -13.31 -21.95 31.78
CA GLN A 93 -14.33 -21.46 32.73
C GLN A 93 -14.39 -22.30 34.00
N SER A 94 -14.27 -23.63 33.89
CA SER A 94 -14.28 -24.51 35.06
C SER A 94 -12.99 -24.43 35.90
N ALA A 95 -11.86 -24.05 35.30
CA ALA A 95 -10.61 -23.80 36.03
C ALA A 95 -10.68 -22.46 36.80
N ASP A 96 -11.48 -21.51 36.29
CA ASP A 96 -11.69 -20.17 36.83
C ASP A 96 -12.86 -20.09 37.85
N ASN A 97 -13.29 -21.24 38.38
CA ASN A 97 -14.28 -21.32 39.47
C ASN A 97 -13.78 -20.70 40.79
N ASN A 98 -12.59 -20.11 40.81
CA ASN A 98 -12.10 -19.29 41.92
C ASN A 98 -12.34 -17.82 41.58
N ASN A 99 -13.56 -17.35 41.86
CA ASN A 99 -13.92 -15.94 42.05
C ASN A 99 -13.11 -14.96 41.19
N VAL A 100 -13.35 -14.97 39.87
CA VAL A 100 -12.79 -13.96 38.99
C VAL A 100 -13.54 -12.67 39.25
N ASP A 101 -12.88 -11.75 39.95
CA ASP A 101 -13.35 -10.39 40.11
C ASP A 101 -13.74 -9.81 38.74
N GLU A 102 -15.02 -9.49 38.61
CA GLU A 102 -15.71 -8.89 37.46
C GLU A 102 -15.03 -7.58 36.97
N ASN A 103 -14.12 -7.04 37.79
CA ASN A 103 -13.35 -5.82 37.57
C ASN A 103 -12.20 -5.96 36.54
N ASN A 104 -11.80 -7.17 36.15
CA ASN A 104 -10.60 -7.33 35.30
C ASN A 104 -10.85 -7.03 33.81
N ILE A 105 -12.09 -7.17 33.32
CA ILE A 105 -12.45 -6.81 31.93
C ILE A 105 -12.75 -5.32 31.82
N GLU A 106 -13.28 -4.72 32.89
CA GLU A 106 -13.55 -3.27 32.97
C GLU A 106 -12.25 -2.45 33.12
N PHE A 107 -11.24 -2.98 33.83
CA PHE A 107 -9.91 -2.35 33.95
C PHE A 107 -9.17 -2.20 32.61
N LEU A 108 -9.32 -3.18 31.70
CA LEU A 108 -8.73 -3.14 30.37
C LEU A 108 -9.50 -2.22 29.40
N SER A 109 -10.74 -1.85 29.75
CA SER A 109 -11.63 -1.03 28.92
C SER A 109 -11.53 0.47 29.19
N PHE A 110 -10.95 0.90 30.32
CA PHE A 110 -11.03 2.30 30.78
C PHE A 110 -9.68 2.97 31.07
N SER A 111 -8.58 2.44 30.55
CA SER A 111 -7.34 3.23 30.51
C SER A 111 -7.34 4.13 29.28
N ASP A 112 -8.31 5.05 29.19
CA ASP A 112 -8.41 6.04 28.10
C ASP A 112 -7.08 6.78 27.94
N ASP A 113 -6.40 7.07 29.05
CA ASP A 113 -5.09 7.73 29.06
C ASP A 113 -4.02 6.90 28.34
N ASN A 114 -4.00 5.57 28.43
CA ASN A 114 -2.97 4.76 27.78
C ASN A 114 -3.19 4.65 26.26
N LEU A 115 -4.44 4.59 25.81
CA LEU A 115 -4.76 4.60 24.39
C LEU A 115 -4.50 5.99 23.79
N ILE A 116 -4.84 7.05 24.52
CA ILE A 116 -4.58 8.43 24.10
C ILE A 116 -3.09 8.73 24.10
N ASN A 117 -2.32 8.33 25.12
CA ASN A 117 -0.86 8.48 25.16
C ASN A 117 -0.15 7.65 24.08
N SER A 118 -0.74 6.52 23.64
CA SER A 118 -0.24 5.70 22.52
C SER A 118 -0.57 6.31 21.15
N LEU A 119 -1.70 7.00 21.02
CA LEU A 119 -2.12 7.70 19.80
C LEU A 119 -1.51 9.10 19.65
N LEU A 120 -1.24 9.78 20.76
CA LEU A 120 -0.74 11.16 20.83
C LEU A 120 0.59 11.17 21.59
N ILE A 121 1.63 10.61 20.95
CA ILE A 121 3.01 10.85 21.38
C ILE A 121 3.35 12.31 21.07
N ASP A 122 4.00 12.99 22.02
CA ASP A 122 4.49 14.35 21.81
C ASP A 122 5.55 14.36 20.69
N ASP A 123 5.48 15.37 19.80
CA ASP A 123 6.39 15.52 18.67
C ASP A 123 7.86 15.47 19.11
N SER A 124 8.19 16.01 20.29
CA SER A 124 9.55 16.00 20.83
C SER A 124 10.06 14.59 21.18
N GLU A 125 9.17 13.70 21.61
CA GLU A 125 9.53 12.31 21.92
C GLU A 125 9.68 11.48 20.65
N PHE A 126 8.82 11.73 19.66
CA PHE A 126 8.96 11.15 18.32
C PHE A 126 10.26 11.58 17.64
N GLU A 127 10.60 12.88 17.69
CA GLU A 127 11.84 13.42 17.15
C GLU A 127 13.08 12.80 17.85
N ALA A 128 13.07 12.72 19.18
CA ALA A 128 14.17 12.10 19.92
C ALA A 128 14.37 10.61 19.55
N PHE A 129 13.27 9.87 19.35
CA PHE A 129 13.33 8.48 18.88
C PHE A 129 13.83 8.37 17.43
N ALA A 130 13.35 9.25 16.54
CA ALA A 130 13.77 9.29 15.14
C ALA A 130 15.27 9.61 15.03
N ASP A 131 15.76 10.57 15.80
CA ASP A 131 17.18 10.93 15.87
C ASP A 131 18.03 9.78 16.40
N ALA A 132 17.62 9.15 17.50
CA ALA A 132 18.33 8.00 18.06
C ALA A 132 18.37 6.81 17.08
N THR A 133 17.28 6.58 16.34
CA THR A 133 17.20 5.53 15.32
C THR A 133 18.08 5.86 14.12
N LEU A 134 18.04 7.10 13.63
CA LEU A 134 18.86 7.55 12.51
C LEU A 134 20.36 7.47 12.85
N ILE A 135 20.76 7.89 14.05
CA ILE A 135 22.16 7.79 14.49
C ILE A 135 22.57 6.33 14.64
N ASN A 136 21.83 5.53 15.41
CA ASN A 136 22.30 4.18 15.75
C ASN A 136 22.15 3.16 14.62
N GLU A 137 21.03 3.18 13.92
CA GLU A 137 20.73 2.16 12.91
C GLU A 137 21.28 2.57 11.54
N VAL A 138 21.17 3.84 11.17
CA VAL A 138 21.57 4.29 9.83
C VAL A 138 23.02 4.73 9.82
N LEU A 139 23.41 5.67 10.68
CA LEU A 139 24.76 6.25 10.65
C LEU A 139 25.81 5.26 11.19
N ILE A 140 25.65 4.76 12.42
CA ILE A 140 26.66 3.89 13.05
C ILE A 140 26.82 2.57 12.29
N LYS A 141 25.73 1.94 11.81
CA LYS A 141 25.87 0.70 11.04
C LYS A 141 26.48 0.92 9.66
N ALA A 142 26.18 2.05 9.00
CA ALA A 142 26.84 2.40 7.75
C ALA A 142 28.35 2.61 7.98
N GLU A 143 28.73 3.35 9.02
CA GLU A 143 30.14 3.56 9.40
C GLU A 143 30.84 2.23 9.70
N LEU A 144 30.22 1.35 10.49
CA LEU A 144 30.79 0.02 10.78
C LEU A 144 30.93 -0.84 9.51
N SER A 145 29.99 -0.74 8.58
CA SER A 145 30.09 -1.44 7.29
C SER A 145 31.22 -0.88 6.42
N GLU A 146 31.40 0.44 6.40
CA GLU A 146 32.51 1.10 5.69
C GLU A 146 33.84 0.69 6.30
N GLN A 147 33.96 0.75 7.64
CA GLN A 147 35.17 0.31 8.35
C GLN A 147 35.52 -1.15 8.05
N VAL A 148 34.54 -2.06 8.00
CA VAL A 148 34.78 -3.46 7.63
C VAL A 148 35.29 -3.59 6.20
N MET A 149 34.75 -2.79 5.26
CA MET A 149 35.21 -2.79 3.87
C MET A 149 36.62 -2.21 3.73
N ASP A 150 36.93 -1.15 4.47
CA ASP A 150 38.26 -0.56 4.52
C ASP A 150 39.28 -1.52 5.13
N ASP A 151 38.93 -2.19 6.23
CA ASP A 151 39.78 -3.23 6.84
C ASP A 151 40.02 -4.39 5.87
N LEU A 152 39.01 -4.82 5.10
CA LEU A 152 39.17 -5.84 4.06
C LEU A 152 40.12 -5.37 2.95
N PHE A 153 39.99 -4.12 2.52
CA PHE A 153 40.85 -3.54 1.49
C PHE A 153 42.30 -3.40 1.97
N LEU A 154 42.52 -2.88 3.19
CA LEU A 154 43.83 -2.73 3.82
C LEU A 154 44.48 -4.11 4.04
N ASN A 155 43.74 -5.07 4.59
CA ASN A 155 44.25 -6.43 4.75
C ASN A 155 44.59 -7.07 3.40
N SER A 156 43.81 -6.83 2.34
CA SER A 156 44.15 -7.31 1.00
C SER A 156 45.47 -6.74 0.48
N LEU A 157 45.73 -5.44 0.68
CA LEU A 157 46.97 -4.79 0.25
C LEU A 157 48.20 -5.35 1.00
N PHE A 158 48.10 -5.55 2.32
CA PHE A 158 49.22 -6.04 3.11
C PHE A 158 49.41 -7.57 3.05
N VAL A 159 48.34 -8.34 2.80
CA VAL A 159 48.43 -9.79 2.57
C VAL A 159 49.04 -10.10 1.20
N GLU A 160 48.72 -9.31 0.16
CA GLU A 160 49.42 -9.45 -1.14
C GLU A 160 50.92 -9.11 -1.03
N ASP A 161 51.30 -8.12 -0.21
CA ASP A 161 52.71 -7.76 -0.01
C ASP A 161 53.44 -8.77 0.89
N SER A 162 52.75 -9.39 1.87
CA SER A 162 53.31 -10.49 2.68
C SER A 162 53.63 -11.74 1.86
N LEU A 163 52.95 -11.97 0.74
CA LEU A 163 53.30 -13.03 -0.20
C LEU A 163 54.48 -12.64 -1.08
N ILE A 164 54.75 -11.34 -1.27
CA ILE A 164 55.91 -10.86 -2.01
C ILE A 164 57.21 -11.16 -1.26
N ASP A 165 57.21 -11.19 0.07
CA ASP A 165 58.40 -11.56 0.85
C ASP A 165 58.81 -13.03 0.59
N ASP A 166 57.84 -13.93 0.39
CA ASP A 166 58.07 -15.35 0.07
C ASP A 166 58.53 -15.56 -1.40
N TYR A 167 58.15 -14.66 -2.32
CA TYR A 167 58.62 -14.67 -3.72
C TYR A 167 59.89 -13.85 -3.96
N THR A 168 60.21 -12.92 -3.06
CA THR A 168 61.45 -12.12 -3.04
C THR A 168 62.50 -12.78 -2.13
N ASP A 169 62.30 -14.05 -1.77
CA ASP A 169 63.31 -14.87 -1.12
C ASP A 169 64.53 -15.03 -2.06
N ASP A 170 65.73 -15.12 -1.48
CA ASP A 170 67.06 -14.89 -2.08
C ASP A 170 67.32 -15.56 -3.46
N LYS A 171 66.54 -16.57 -3.83
CA LYS A 171 66.58 -17.26 -5.13
C LYS A 171 66.24 -16.38 -6.33
N PHE A 172 65.36 -15.38 -6.19
CA PHE A 172 65.01 -14.51 -7.32
C PHE A 172 66.14 -13.52 -7.65
N LEU A 173 66.87 -13.05 -6.63
CA LEU A 173 68.07 -12.24 -6.82
C LEU A 173 69.24 -13.05 -7.37
N GLU A 174 69.36 -14.33 -7.02
CA GLU A 174 70.38 -15.23 -7.56
C GLU A 174 70.20 -15.50 -9.06
N ILE A 175 68.96 -15.53 -9.56
CA ILE A 175 68.66 -15.77 -10.99
C ILE A 175 68.83 -14.51 -11.87
N ILE A 176 68.72 -13.30 -11.30
CA ILE A 176 68.84 -12.05 -12.06
C ILE A 176 70.30 -11.55 -12.10
N ILE A 177 71.12 -11.87 -11.10
CA ILE A 177 72.51 -11.38 -10.97
C ILE A 177 73.55 -12.34 -11.58
N LEU A 178 73.18 -13.58 -11.93
CA LEU A 178 74.07 -14.54 -12.61
C LEU A 178 73.83 -14.61 -14.12
#